data_AF-A0A3G0ZGE8-F1
#
_entry.id   AF-A0A3G0ZGE8-F1
#
_cell.length_a   1.000
_cell.length_b   1.000
_cell.length_c   1.000
_cell.angle_alpha   90.00
_cell.angle_beta   90.00
_cell.angle_gamma   90.00
#
_symmetry.space_group_name_H-M   'P 1'
#
loop_
_entity.id
_entity.type
_entity.pdbx_description
1 polymer ?
#
loop_
_entity_poly.entity_id
_entity_poly.type
_entity_poly.pdbx_seq_one_letter_code
_entity_poly.pdbx_strand_id
1 'polypeptide(L)' 'VRDFVVAVASECHYLNGTQRVQFLERFFYNQEEFLYFDS' A
#
# COMPACT_ATOMS: atom_id res chain seq x y z
N VAL A 1 -9.93 1.87 26.03
CA VAL A 1 -8.55 1.51 25.63
C VAL A 1 -8.34 2.10 24.24
N ARG A 2 -7.24 2.79 23.97
CA ARG A 2 -6.91 3.23 22.61
C ARG A 2 -6.02 2.16 22.02
N ASP A 3 -6.53 1.49 20.99
CA ASP A 3 -5.77 0.49 20.25
C ASP A 3 -4.98 1.23 19.15
N PHE A 4 -3.69 0.91 19.06
CA PHE A 4 -2.80 1.47 18.06
C PHE A 4 -2.40 0.33 17.12
N VAL A 5 -2.69 0.49 15.83
CA VAL A 5 -2.38 -0.51 14.81
C VAL A 5 -1.44 0.10 13.78
N VAL A 6 -0.37 -0.61 13.44
CA VAL A 6 0.45 -0.30 12.27
C VAL A 6 0.18 -1.38 11.24
N ALA A 7 -0.09 -0.98 10.00
CA ALA A 7 -0.33 -1.90 8.90
C ALA A 7 0.50 -1.50 7.67
N VAL A 8 0.79 -2.50 6.84
CA VAL A 8 1.49 -2.35 5.56
C VAL A 8 0.69 -3.06 4.49
N ALA A 9 0.52 -2.43 3.33
CA ALA A 9 -0.02 -3.05 2.13
C ALA A 9 1.04 -3.00 1.02
N SER A 10 1.33 -4.16 0.45
CA SER A 10 2.16 -4.28 -0.76
C SER A 10 1.26 -4.74 -1.89
N GLU A 11 1.00 -3.85 -2.84
CA GLU A 11 0.02 -4.04 -3.91
C GLU A 11 0.74 -4.13 -5.28
N CYS A 12 0.26 -5.04 -6.14
CA CYS A 12 0.68 -5.14 -7.53
C CYS A 12 -0.53 -4.98 -8.44
N HIS A 13 -0.57 -3.90 -9.21
CA HIS A 13 -1.63 -3.58 -10.15
C HIS A 13 -1.20 -3.94 -11.57
N TYR A 14 -1.91 -4.90 -12.18
CA TYR A 14 -1.61 -5.42 -13.51
C TYR A 14 -2.54 -4.79 -14.56
N LEU A 15 -1.97 -4.16 -15.59
CA LEU A 15 -2.69 -3.55 -16.70
C LEU A 15 -2.30 -4.24 -18.00
N ASN A 16 -3.32 -4.79 -18.69
CA ASN A 16 -3.15 -5.60 -19.91
C ASN A 16 -2.19 -6.78 -19.71
N GLY A 17 -2.53 -7.67 -18.76
CA GLY A 17 -1.62 -8.73 -18.32
C GLY A 17 -0.43 -8.13 -17.57
N THR A 18 0.78 -8.50 -17.94
CA THR A 18 2.02 -7.99 -17.32
C THR A 18 2.73 -6.93 -18.16
N GLN A 19 2.06 -6.39 -19.19
CA GLN A 19 2.65 -5.36 -20.06
C GLN A 19 2.94 -4.06 -19.30
N ARG A 20 2.07 -3.70 -18.35
CA ARG A 20 2.30 -2.61 -17.40
C ARG A 20 1.94 -3.09 -16.00
N VAL A 21 2.87 -2.91 -15.07
CA VAL A 21 2.70 -3.24 -13.66
C VAL A 21 3.00 -1.98 -12.86
N GLN A 22 2.11 -1.65 -11.92
CA GLN A 22 2.35 -0.60 -10.93
C GLN A 22 2.47 -1.27 -9.57
N PHE A 23 3.58 -1.02 -8.89
CA PHE A 23 3.79 -1.49 -7.53
C PHE A 23 3.54 -0.34 -6.56
N LEU A 24 2.73 -0.59 -5.53
CA LEU A 24 2.51 0.33 -4.42
C LEU A 24 2.94 -0.33 -3.11
N GLU A 25 3.72 0.37 -2.31
CA GLU A 25 3.97 0.02 -0.92
C GLU A 25 3.40 1.13 -0.04
N ARG A 26 2.43 0.79 0.82
CA ARG A 26 1.63 1.75 1.59
C ARG A 26 1.73 1.43 3.08
N PHE A 27 1.97 2.45 3.88
CA PHE A 27 2.12 2.35 5.33
C PHE A 27 1.01 3.11 6.03
N PHE A 28 0.37 2.44 7.01
CA PHE A 28 -0.78 2.96 7.73
C PHE A 28 -0.51 3.00 9.23
N TYR A 29 -0.92 4.11 9.85
CA TYR A 29 -1.07 4.21 11.29
C TYR A 29 -2.56 4.32 11.59
N ASN A 30 -3.08 3.30 12.26
CA ASN A 30 -4.49 2.96 12.29
C ASN A 30 -5.03 2.85 10.86
N GLN A 31 -6.07 3.59 10.51
CA GLN A 31 -6.68 3.57 9.17
C GLN A 31 -6.17 4.72 8.28
N GLU A 32 -5.18 5.49 8.73
CA GLU A 32 -4.62 6.62 8.01
C GLU A 32 -3.31 6.21 7.32
N GLU A 33 -3.26 6.38 6.01
CA GLU A 33 -2.03 6.23 5.24
C GLU A 33 -1.14 7.44 5.49
N PHE A 34 0.11 7.21 5.87
CA PHE A 34 1.05 8.30 6.18
C PHE A 34 2.29 8.29 5.28
N LEU A 35 2.55 7.21 4.55
CA LEU A 35 3.67 7.07 3.63
C LEU A 35 3.31 6.06 2.54
N TYR A 36 3.70 6.35 1.31
CA TYR A 36 3.68 5.36 0.23
C TYR A 36 4.84 5.52 -0.75
N PHE A 37 5.17 4.42 -1.42
CA PHE A 37 6.03 4.34 -2.60
C PHE A 37 5.19 3.93 -3.81
N ASP A 38 5.45 4.54 -4.96
CA ASP A 38 4.82 4.27 -6.26
C ASP A 38 5.91 4.18 -7.34
N SER A 39 5.93 3.08 -8.09
CA SER A 39 6.98 2.70 -9.05
C SER A 39 6.87 3.36 -10.42
#